data_AF-A0A521Y049-F1
#
_entry.id   AF-A0A521Y049-F1
#
_cell.length_a   1.000
_cell.length_b   1.000
_cell.length_c   1.000
_cell.angle_alpha   90.00
_cell.angle_beta   90.00
_cell.angle_gamma   90.00
#
_symmetry.space_group_name_H-M   'P 1'
#
loop_
_entity.id
_entity.type
_entity.pdbx_description
1 polymer ?
#
loop_
_entity_poly.entity_id
_entity_poly.type
_entity_poly.pdbx_seq_one_letter_code
_entity_poly.pdbx_strand_id
1 'polypeptide(L)'
;MGKRAHTPTPPQPAAPSGVAQAASLYVAAAKPPEPKPQDLSGKSDLIRGIELQNAGRIDEAEALFKDYLKSYPDDPAAIYSLAVILLRRADSAAAMPLLEHGVAVAPHFAPLWFARGTALQGAGRREEALASFDKALEAKPDYIEALINSGALLRDMLRHAQALERFNRVLTFNPNYETALGNCAILLTEFKRSEDAIRMFSRLLQINPDYDYGLGMLAYERLHACDWTDHAATREKIVADVRAGKRSCKSLGFMTLSDSALDHQICARTFAQHRFPQSAEPLWRGERYPHKKIKLAYVSADLREHPVGHLMAGIFERHDKSRFETIAISLGIDDKSRLRTRMLNAFDQFIDVKHLGSRQIAELMREQEIDIAVDLGGYTSDSRTDVFA
;
A
#
# COMPACT_ATOMS: atom_id res chain seq x y z
N MET A 1 25.56 23.71 -3.77
CA MET A 1 25.49 22.47 -2.96
C MET A 1 24.02 22.08 -2.82
N GLY A 2 23.68 20.92 -3.39
CA GLY A 2 22.34 20.58 -3.86
C GLY A 2 21.31 20.31 -2.77
N LYS A 3 20.14 20.93 -2.93
CA LYS A 3 18.91 20.69 -2.16
C LYS A 3 18.25 19.41 -2.69
N ARG A 4 18.04 18.41 -1.83
CA ARG A 4 17.28 17.19 -2.16
C ARG A 4 15.79 17.49 -2.01
N ALA A 5 15.04 17.34 -3.10
CA ALA A 5 13.58 17.41 -3.11
C ALA A 5 13.00 16.15 -2.46
N HIS A 6 12.15 16.31 -1.45
CA HIS A 6 11.36 15.22 -0.86
C HIS A 6 10.14 14.97 -1.74
N THR A 7 10.07 13.78 -2.32
CA THR A 7 8.94 13.28 -3.10
C THR A 7 7.78 12.88 -2.18
N PRO A 8 6.52 13.07 -2.61
CA PRO A 8 5.34 12.66 -1.84
C PRO A 8 5.27 11.14 -1.73
N THR A 9 4.88 10.62 -0.56
CA THR A 9 4.56 9.20 -0.35
C THR A 9 3.50 8.74 -1.36
N PRO A 10 3.73 7.66 -2.14
CA PRO A 10 2.68 7.07 -2.95
C PRO A 10 1.48 6.68 -2.08
N PRO A 11 0.25 6.70 -2.62
CA PRO A 11 -0.87 6.08 -1.91
C PRO A 11 -0.46 4.67 -1.51
N GLN A 12 -0.71 4.29 -0.24
CA GLN A 12 -0.54 2.90 0.19
C GLN A 12 -1.18 2.00 -0.88
N PRO A 13 -0.51 0.92 -1.31
CA PRO A 13 -1.19 -0.08 -2.12
C PRO A 13 -2.48 -0.43 -1.39
N ALA A 14 -3.58 -0.47 -2.13
CA ALA A 14 -4.79 -1.11 -1.64
C ALA A 14 -4.36 -2.40 -0.93
N ALA A 15 -4.95 -2.68 0.24
CA ALA A 15 -4.69 -3.88 1.03
C ALA A 15 -4.47 -5.06 0.08
N PRO A 16 -3.49 -5.96 0.32
CA PRO A 16 -3.27 -7.09 -0.56
C PRO A 16 -4.50 -8.02 -0.47
N SER A 17 -5.56 -7.72 -1.23
CA SER A 17 -6.54 -8.70 -1.65
C SER A 17 -5.85 -9.75 -2.55
N GLY A 18 -4.63 -9.47 -3.01
CA GLY A 18 -3.81 -10.32 -3.85
C GLY A 18 -3.43 -11.68 -3.28
N VAL A 19 -3.45 -11.94 -1.97
CA VAL A 19 -3.15 -13.32 -1.50
C VAL A 19 -4.35 -14.25 -1.71
N ALA A 20 -5.57 -13.73 -1.61
CA ALA A 20 -6.78 -14.48 -1.93
C ALA A 20 -7.06 -14.49 -3.45
N GLN A 21 -6.75 -13.40 -4.16
CA GLN A 21 -7.04 -13.27 -5.59
C GLN A 21 -5.96 -13.87 -6.52
N ALA A 22 -4.68 -13.93 -6.09
CA ALA A 22 -3.63 -14.64 -6.84
C ALA A 22 -3.79 -16.16 -6.76
N ALA A 23 -4.41 -16.69 -5.71
CA ALA A 23 -4.78 -18.10 -5.63
C ALA A 23 -5.86 -18.48 -6.67
N SER A 24 -6.69 -17.51 -7.10
CA SER A 24 -7.74 -17.73 -8.12
C SER A 24 -7.31 -17.44 -9.56
N LEU A 25 -6.11 -16.90 -9.82
CA LEU A 25 -5.66 -16.52 -11.17
C LEU A 25 -4.47 -17.33 -11.72
N TYR A 26 -3.94 -18.30 -10.99
CA TYR A 26 -2.85 -19.18 -11.45
C TYR A 26 -3.27 -20.66 -11.66
N VAL A 27 -4.52 -20.90 -12.09
CA VAL A 27 -5.01 -22.26 -12.41
C VAL A 27 -5.13 -22.51 -13.92
N ALA A 28 -4.86 -21.53 -14.78
CA ALA A 28 -4.99 -21.72 -16.23
C ALA A 28 -3.79 -21.16 -17.00
N ALA A 29 -2.66 -21.90 -17.02
CA ALA A 29 -1.79 -22.07 -18.20
C ALA A 29 -0.42 -22.66 -17.81
N ALA A 30 -0.37 -23.98 -17.66
CA ALA A 30 0.73 -24.80 -18.16
C ALA A 30 0.22 -26.24 -18.20
N LYS A 31 -0.12 -26.74 -19.40
CA LYS A 31 -0.32 -28.18 -19.57
C LYS A 31 1.07 -28.83 -19.38
N PRO A 32 1.31 -29.67 -18.36
CA PRO A 32 2.60 -30.29 -18.21
C PRO A 32 2.88 -31.21 -19.43
N PRO A 33 4.13 -31.33 -19.88
CA PRO A 33 4.47 -32.26 -20.96
C PRO A 33 4.08 -33.69 -20.55
N GLU A 34 3.45 -34.43 -21.47
CA GLU A 34 3.02 -35.81 -21.23
C GLU A 34 4.23 -36.71 -20.88
N PRO A 35 4.29 -37.30 -19.67
CA PRO A 35 5.38 -38.19 -19.31
C PRO A 35 5.04 -39.65 -19.61
N LYS A 36 6.05 -40.37 -20.10
CA LYS A 36 6.08 -41.83 -20.29
C LYS A 36 5.76 -42.59 -18.98
N PRO A 37 5.22 -43.82 -19.07
CA PRO A 37 4.56 -44.49 -17.96
C PRO A 37 5.58 -45.12 -17.01
N GLN A 38 5.88 -44.45 -15.90
CA GLN A 38 6.41 -45.04 -14.66
C GLN A 38 6.11 -44.09 -13.49
N ASP A 39 5.49 -44.64 -12.45
CA ASP A 39 4.99 -44.04 -11.20
C ASP A 39 3.83 -43.01 -11.32
N LEU A 40 2.60 -43.53 -11.46
CA LEU A 40 1.37 -42.74 -11.59
C LEU A 40 0.68 -42.41 -10.24
N SER A 41 1.01 -43.11 -9.14
CA SER A 41 0.31 -42.90 -7.86
C SER A 41 0.74 -41.63 -7.15
N GLY A 42 2.06 -41.34 -7.06
CA GLY A 42 2.52 -40.10 -6.42
C GLY A 42 2.01 -38.85 -7.14
N LYS A 43 2.03 -38.84 -8.47
CA LYS A 43 1.48 -37.71 -9.26
C LYS A 43 -0.01 -37.50 -9.05
N SER A 44 -0.77 -38.56 -8.73
CA SER A 44 -2.19 -38.46 -8.41
C SER A 44 -2.42 -37.63 -7.13
N ASP A 45 -1.61 -37.86 -6.10
CA ASP A 45 -1.74 -37.15 -4.81
C ASP A 45 -1.34 -35.68 -4.91
N LEU A 46 -0.28 -35.36 -5.68
CA LEU A 46 0.10 -33.98 -6.00
C LEU A 46 -1.04 -33.23 -6.72
N ILE A 47 -1.61 -33.82 -7.77
CA ILE A 47 -2.72 -33.24 -8.52
C ILE A 47 -3.93 -33.04 -7.59
N ARG A 48 -4.24 -34.04 -6.77
CA ARG A 48 -5.34 -33.97 -5.82
C ARG A 48 -5.15 -32.86 -4.78
N GLY A 49 -3.93 -32.65 -4.29
CA GLY A 49 -3.60 -31.55 -3.38
C GLY A 49 -3.87 -30.19 -4.01
N ILE A 50 -3.47 -30.02 -5.27
CA ILE A 50 -3.72 -28.80 -6.05
C ILE A 50 -5.22 -28.59 -6.27
N GLU A 51 -5.98 -29.63 -6.61
CA GLU A 51 -7.44 -29.56 -6.75
C GLU A 51 -8.13 -29.12 -5.45
N LEU A 52 -7.73 -29.70 -4.31
CA LEU A 52 -8.25 -29.32 -3.00
C LEU A 52 -7.94 -27.87 -2.67
N GLN A 53 -6.72 -27.42 -2.95
CA GLN A 53 -6.31 -26.03 -2.77
C GLN A 53 -7.16 -25.07 -3.61
N ASN A 54 -7.38 -25.40 -4.88
CA ASN A 54 -8.21 -24.63 -5.81
C ASN A 54 -9.68 -24.62 -5.41
N ALA A 55 -10.17 -25.70 -4.80
CA ALA A 55 -11.51 -25.80 -4.23
C ALA A 55 -11.66 -25.10 -2.87
N GLY A 56 -10.60 -24.48 -2.34
CA GLY A 56 -10.60 -23.80 -1.04
C GLY A 56 -10.57 -24.75 0.17
N ARG A 57 -10.37 -26.05 -0.04
CA ARG A 57 -10.24 -27.07 1.03
C ARG A 57 -8.80 -27.08 1.55
N ILE A 58 -8.39 -25.96 2.15
CA ILE A 58 -6.99 -25.66 2.48
C ILE A 58 -6.40 -26.63 3.51
N ASP A 59 -7.15 -27.02 4.54
CA ASP A 59 -6.66 -27.97 5.57
C ASP A 59 -6.34 -29.35 4.99
N GLU A 60 -7.19 -29.83 4.08
CA GLU A 60 -7.01 -31.12 3.43
C GLU A 60 -5.86 -31.08 2.41
N ALA A 61 -5.76 -29.99 1.64
CA ALA A 61 -4.65 -29.77 0.72
C ALA A 61 -3.31 -29.77 1.47
N GLU A 62 -3.24 -29.07 2.60
CA GLU A 62 -2.03 -29.02 3.43
C GLU A 62 -1.64 -30.39 3.97
N ALA A 63 -2.59 -31.14 4.53
CA ALA A 63 -2.35 -32.48 5.04
C ALA A 63 -1.81 -33.40 3.94
N LEU A 64 -2.40 -33.31 2.74
CA LEU A 64 -1.98 -34.10 1.59
C LEU A 64 -0.59 -33.71 1.08
N PHE A 65 -0.27 -32.42 0.96
CA PHE A 65 1.08 -32.00 0.58
C PHE A 65 2.14 -32.40 1.61
N LYS A 66 1.82 -32.30 2.91
CA LYS A 66 2.72 -32.76 3.99
C LYS A 66 2.98 -34.26 3.91
N ASP A 67 1.97 -35.06 3.59
CA ASP A 67 2.12 -36.50 3.44
C ASP A 67 2.91 -36.86 2.16
N TYR A 68 2.57 -36.24 1.04
CA TYR A 68 3.25 -36.40 -0.24
C TYR A 68 4.76 -36.09 -0.14
N LEU A 69 5.12 -34.99 0.53
CA LEU A 69 6.51 -34.56 0.71
C LEU A 69 7.34 -35.52 1.59
N LYS A 70 6.73 -36.47 2.33
CA LYS A 70 7.49 -37.53 3.01
C LYS A 70 8.12 -38.50 2.00
N SER A 71 7.41 -38.76 0.90
CA SER A 71 7.84 -39.67 -0.17
C SER A 71 8.63 -38.95 -1.25
N TYR A 72 8.31 -37.67 -1.50
CA TYR A 72 8.92 -36.84 -2.55
C TYR A 72 9.40 -35.50 -1.97
N PRO A 73 10.43 -35.48 -1.10
CA PRO A 73 10.83 -34.31 -0.32
C PRO A 73 11.35 -33.13 -1.16
N ASP A 74 11.76 -33.39 -2.41
CA ASP A 74 12.38 -32.41 -3.30
C ASP A 74 11.43 -31.95 -4.42
N ASP A 75 10.15 -32.35 -4.39
CA ASP A 75 9.17 -31.94 -5.42
C ASP A 75 8.85 -30.45 -5.31
N PRO A 76 9.25 -29.62 -6.30
CA PRO A 76 9.16 -28.17 -6.18
C PRO A 76 7.72 -27.66 -6.19
N ALA A 77 6.79 -28.36 -6.83
CA ALA A 77 5.40 -27.96 -6.90
C ALA A 77 4.69 -28.20 -5.56
N ALA A 78 4.96 -29.33 -4.90
CA ALA A 78 4.44 -29.61 -3.56
C ALA A 78 5.04 -28.67 -2.49
N ILE A 79 6.37 -28.44 -2.53
CA ILE A 79 7.05 -27.49 -1.63
C ILE A 79 6.44 -26.10 -1.77
N TYR A 80 6.29 -25.61 -3.01
CA TYR A 80 5.69 -24.30 -3.28
C TYR A 80 4.26 -24.21 -2.76
N SER A 81 3.43 -25.22 -3.07
CA SER A 81 2.01 -25.21 -2.70
C SER A 81 1.82 -25.22 -1.19
N LEU A 82 2.59 -26.05 -0.46
CA LEU A 82 2.59 -26.08 1.00
C LEU A 82 3.11 -24.76 1.59
N ALA A 83 4.20 -24.20 1.05
CA ALA A 83 4.72 -22.92 1.52
C ALA A 83 3.71 -21.78 1.37
N VAL A 84 2.99 -21.71 0.24
CA VAL A 84 1.92 -20.72 0.03
C VAL A 84 0.81 -20.87 1.07
N ILE A 85 0.40 -22.11 1.41
CA ILE A 85 -0.60 -22.35 2.46
C ILE A 85 -0.10 -21.85 3.83
N LEU A 86 1.14 -22.17 4.19
CA LEU A 86 1.73 -21.75 5.47
C LEU A 86 1.84 -20.23 5.58
N LEU A 87 2.29 -19.55 4.50
CA LEU A 87 2.34 -18.08 4.44
C LEU A 87 0.95 -17.44 4.57
N ARG A 88 -0.09 -18.04 3.97
CA ARG A 88 -1.48 -17.57 4.11
C ARG A 88 -1.98 -17.66 5.56
N ARG A 89 -1.44 -18.57 6.35
CA ARG A 89 -1.72 -18.70 7.79
C ARG A 89 -0.80 -17.88 8.68
N ALA A 90 0.05 -17.04 8.09
CA ALA A 90 1.10 -16.31 8.79
C ALA A 90 2.10 -17.21 9.56
N ASP A 91 2.20 -18.49 9.19
CA ASP A 91 3.21 -19.42 9.73
C ASP A 91 4.52 -19.32 8.93
N SER A 92 5.15 -18.15 9.03
CA SER A 92 6.44 -17.88 8.40
C SER A 92 7.56 -18.77 8.96
N ALA A 93 7.43 -19.25 10.20
CA ALA A 93 8.41 -20.11 10.85
C ALA A 93 8.49 -21.49 10.17
N ALA A 94 7.35 -22.06 9.80
CA ALA A 94 7.31 -23.32 9.03
C ALA A 94 7.58 -23.10 7.53
N ALA A 95 7.12 -21.98 6.96
CA ALA A 95 7.27 -21.72 5.52
C ALA A 95 8.72 -21.47 5.08
N MET A 96 9.50 -20.71 5.88
CA MET A 96 10.84 -20.29 5.45
C MET A 96 11.82 -21.45 5.22
N PRO A 97 11.98 -22.42 6.14
CA PRO A 97 12.87 -23.57 5.91
C PRO A 97 12.47 -24.38 4.67
N LEU A 98 11.17 -24.54 4.46
CA LEU A 98 10.62 -25.23 3.29
C LEU A 98 10.97 -24.50 1.98
N LEU A 99 10.87 -23.17 1.97
CA LEU A 99 11.24 -22.33 0.83
C LEU A 99 12.75 -22.34 0.56
N GLU A 100 13.59 -22.30 1.61
CA GLU A 100 15.05 -22.42 1.45
C GLU A 100 15.44 -23.77 0.86
N HIS A 101 14.82 -24.87 1.33
CA HIS A 101 15.00 -26.19 0.73
C HIS A 101 14.57 -26.19 -0.74
N GLY A 102 13.37 -25.68 -1.03
CA GLY A 102 12.83 -25.61 -2.38
C GLY A 102 13.73 -24.89 -3.38
N VAL A 103 14.23 -23.70 -3.03
CA VAL A 103 15.09 -22.94 -3.96
C VAL A 103 16.46 -23.59 -4.15
N ALA A 104 16.93 -24.40 -3.19
CA ALA A 104 18.17 -25.16 -3.30
C ALA A 104 18.02 -26.38 -4.23
N VAL A 105 16.92 -27.13 -4.13
CA VAL A 105 16.69 -28.33 -4.95
C VAL A 105 16.15 -28.02 -6.34
N ALA A 106 15.47 -26.88 -6.52
CA ALA A 106 14.89 -26.46 -7.79
C ALA A 106 15.18 -24.98 -8.11
N PRO A 107 16.45 -24.60 -8.33
CA PRO A 107 16.84 -23.19 -8.52
C PRO A 107 16.25 -22.53 -9.77
N HIS A 108 15.79 -23.31 -10.75
CA HIS A 108 15.13 -22.80 -11.97
C HIS A 108 13.60 -22.77 -11.87
N PHE A 109 13.01 -23.13 -10.72
CA PHE A 109 11.56 -23.06 -10.52
C PHE A 109 11.16 -21.71 -9.93
N ALA A 110 10.87 -20.75 -10.82
CA ALA A 110 10.56 -19.36 -10.48
C ALA A 110 9.51 -19.16 -9.35
N PRO A 111 8.42 -19.96 -9.24
CA PRO A 111 7.44 -19.79 -8.17
C PRO A 111 8.01 -19.91 -6.75
N LEU A 112 9.02 -20.75 -6.52
CA LEU A 112 9.65 -20.88 -5.19
C LEU A 112 10.42 -19.63 -4.80
N TRP A 113 11.20 -19.07 -5.73
CA TRP A 113 11.89 -17.79 -5.53
C TRP A 113 10.91 -16.64 -5.29
N PHE A 114 9.79 -16.61 -6.01
CA PHE A 114 8.74 -15.61 -5.80
C PHE A 114 8.07 -15.74 -4.41
N ALA A 115 7.74 -16.96 -3.99
CA ALA A 115 7.17 -17.21 -2.66
C ALA A 115 8.16 -16.82 -1.54
N ARG A 116 9.44 -17.16 -1.69
CA ARG A 116 10.52 -16.73 -0.78
C ARG A 116 10.62 -15.20 -0.72
N GLY A 117 10.61 -14.53 -1.87
CA GLY A 117 10.63 -13.06 -1.93
C GLY A 117 9.45 -12.42 -1.19
N THR A 118 8.26 -12.96 -1.40
CA THR A 118 7.03 -12.50 -0.71
C THR A 118 7.12 -12.70 0.81
N ALA A 119 7.60 -13.86 1.26
CA ALA A 119 7.79 -14.15 2.68
C ALA A 119 8.81 -13.20 3.34
N LEU A 120 9.95 -12.97 2.69
CA LEU A 120 10.99 -12.05 3.16
C LEU A 120 10.51 -10.61 3.19
N GLN A 121 9.71 -10.20 2.20
CA GLN A 121 9.10 -8.87 2.17
C GLN A 121 8.16 -8.69 3.37
N GLY A 122 7.31 -9.68 3.65
CA GLY A 122 6.44 -9.69 4.84
C GLY A 122 7.21 -9.63 6.16
N ALA A 123 8.41 -10.22 6.20
CA ALA A 123 9.33 -10.13 7.34
C ALA A 123 10.16 -8.83 7.39
N GLY A 124 9.96 -7.89 6.47
CA GLY A 124 10.72 -6.63 6.40
C GLY A 124 12.14 -6.77 5.88
N ARG A 125 12.57 -7.95 5.42
CA ARG A 125 13.91 -8.24 4.87
C ARG A 125 13.98 -7.83 3.39
N ARG A 126 13.86 -6.52 3.14
CA ARG A 126 13.61 -5.93 1.81
C ARG A 126 14.66 -6.28 0.74
N GLU A 127 15.96 -6.22 1.06
CA GLU A 127 17.01 -6.54 0.08
C GLU A 127 17.00 -8.01 -0.32
N GLU A 128 16.77 -8.91 0.64
CA GLU A 128 16.75 -10.35 0.40
C GLU A 128 15.49 -10.77 -0.38
N ALA A 129 14.37 -10.07 -0.11
CA ALA A 129 13.16 -10.20 -0.89
C ALA A 129 13.40 -9.83 -2.36
N LEU A 130 14.05 -8.68 -2.60
CA LEU A 130 14.40 -8.22 -3.94
C LEU A 130 15.33 -9.21 -4.66
N ALA A 131 16.37 -9.71 -3.99
CA ALA A 131 17.26 -10.72 -4.55
C ALA A 131 16.51 -12.02 -4.93
N SER A 132 15.50 -12.41 -4.14
CA SER A 132 14.66 -13.57 -4.46
C SER A 132 13.76 -13.30 -5.68
N PHE A 133 13.17 -12.11 -5.79
CA PHE A 133 12.42 -11.76 -7.00
C PHE A 133 13.31 -11.71 -8.24
N ASP A 134 14.55 -11.23 -8.12
CA ASP A 134 15.51 -11.25 -9.22
C ASP A 134 15.83 -12.68 -9.66
N LYS A 135 16.01 -13.62 -8.72
CA LYS A 135 16.16 -15.05 -9.06
C LYS A 135 14.93 -15.65 -9.74
N ALA A 136 13.72 -15.25 -9.31
CA ALA A 136 12.49 -15.66 -10.00
C ALA A 136 12.47 -15.16 -11.45
N LEU A 137 12.97 -13.95 -11.70
CA LEU A 137 13.02 -13.32 -13.03
C LEU A 137 14.19 -13.81 -13.89
N GLU A 138 15.28 -14.28 -13.30
CA GLU A 138 16.33 -15.03 -14.01
C GLU A 138 15.76 -16.35 -14.54
N ALA A 139 14.98 -17.07 -13.73
CA ALA A 139 14.35 -18.33 -14.12
C ALA A 139 13.17 -18.14 -15.10
N LYS A 140 12.39 -17.07 -14.95
CA LYS A 140 11.25 -16.73 -15.80
C LYS A 140 11.19 -15.22 -16.07
N PRO A 141 11.80 -14.73 -17.17
CA PRO A 141 11.92 -13.29 -17.45
C PRO A 141 10.59 -12.52 -17.63
N ASP A 142 9.52 -13.23 -17.97
CA ASP A 142 8.17 -12.70 -18.18
C ASP A 142 7.22 -12.97 -16.98
N TYR A 143 7.77 -13.27 -15.80
CA TYR A 143 6.96 -13.49 -14.60
C TYR A 143 6.36 -12.18 -14.07
N ILE A 144 5.16 -11.85 -14.54
CA ILE A 144 4.47 -10.58 -14.29
C ILE A 144 4.33 -10.30 -12.79
N GLU A 145 3.94 -11.28 -11.97
CA GLU A 145 3.76 -11.11 -10.53
C GLU A 145 5.07 -10.71 -9.84
N ALA A 146 6.20 -11.34 -10.22
CA ALA A 146 7.51 -10.99 -9.70
C ALA A 146 7.94 -9.58 -10.14
N LEU A 147 7.67 -9.17 -11.39
CA LEU A 147 7.92 -7.81 -11.86
C LEU A 147 7.09 -6.77 -11.10
N ILE A 148 5.80 -7.01 -10.89
CA ILE A 148 4.91 -6.09 -10.17
C ILE A 148 5.32 -5.97 -8.70
N ASN A 149 5.53 -7.10 -8.01
CA ASN A 149 5.86 -7.08 -6.59
C ASN A 149 7.26 -6.53 -6.33
N SER A 150 8.26 -6.89 -7.16
CA SER A 150 9.59 -6.26 -7.06
C SER A 150 9.56 -4.79 -7.41
N GLY A 151 8.77 -4.36 -8.41
CA GLY A 151 8.59 -2.95 -8.75
C GLY A 151 7.98 -2.14 -7.61
N ALA A 152 6.96 -2.67 -6.94
CA ALA A 152 6.36 -2.04 -5.76
C ALA A 152 7.37 -1.95 -4.60
N LEU A 153 8.09 -3.04 -4.31
CA LEU A 153 9.15 -3.06 -3.29
C LEU A 153 10.27 -2.05 -3.60
N LEU A 154 10.70 -1.96 -4.85
CA LEU A 154 11.71 -1.00 -5.30
C LEU A 154 11.23 0.45 -5.11
N ARG A 155 9.96 0.75 -5.42
CA ARG A 155 9.37 2.06 -5.13
C ARG A 155 9.39 2.36 -3.63
N ASP A 156 9.01 1.41 -2.78
CA ASP A 156 9.01 1.59 -1.33
C ASP A 156 10.44 1.77 -0.77
N MET A 157 11.44 1.22 -1.46
CA MET A 157 12.87 1.43 -1.19
C MET A 157 13.44 2.71 -1.86
N LEU A 158 12.59 3.54 -2.46
CA LEU A 158 12.97 4.76 -3.21
C LEU A 158 13.91 4.50 -4.41
N ARG A 159 13.93 3.27 -4.92
CA ARG A 159 14.68 2.83 -6.11
C ARG A 159 13.83 2.97 -7.36
N HIS A 160 13.34 4.19 -7.59
CA HIS A 160 12.25 4.42 -8.53
C HIS A 160 12.58 4.13 -10.00
N ALA A 161 13.83 4.35 -10.44
CA ALA A 161 14.23 4.03 -11.81
C ALA A 161 14.13 2.52 -12.09
N GLN A 162 14.56 1.70 -11.14
CA GLN A 162 14.44 0.25 -11.22
C GLN A 162 12.97 -0.19 -11.12
N ALA A 163 12.17 0.46 -10.28
CA ALA A 163 10.73 0.20 -10.21
C ALA A 163 10.03 0.45 -11.57
N LEU A 164 10.32 1.60 -12.19
CA LEU A 164 9.79 1.97 -13.51
C LEU A 164 10.24 0.98 -14.59
N GLU A 165 11.49 0.50 -14.54
CA GLU A 165 11.98 -0.58 -15.41
C GLU A 165 11.13 -1.86 -15.27
N ARG A 166 10.85 -2.32 -14.04
CA ARG A 166 10.04 -3.52 -13.81
C ARG A 166 8.62 -3.36 -14.38
N PHE A 167 7.98 -2.23 -14.14
CA PHE A 167 6.64 -1.98 -14.66
C PHE A 167 6.62 -1.86 -16.19
N ASN A 168 7.61 -1.19 -16.80
CA ASN A 168 7.73 -1.12 -18.26
C ASN A 168 8.00 -2.48 -18.90
N ARG A 169 8.73 -3.38 -18.24
CA ARG A 169 8.89 -4.78 -18.69
C ARG A 169 7.54 -5.50 -18.74
N VAL A 170 6.68 -5.31 -17.73
CA VAL A 170 5.31 -5.85 -17.78
C VAL A 170 4.55 -5.32 -18.99
N LEU A 171 4.65 -4.02 -19.28
CA LEU A 171 4.00 -3.40 -20.44
C LEU A 171 4.58 -3.86 -21.79
N THR A 172 5.81 -4.37 -21.81
CA THR A 172 6.40 -4.98 -23.01
C THR A 172 5.74 -6.33 -23.33
N PHE A 173 5.43 -7.12 -22.30
CA PHE A 173 4.75 -8.41 -22.45
C PHE A 173 3.23 -8.26 -22.59
N ASN A 174 2.64 -7.32 -21.85
CA ASN A 174 1.22 -7.02 -21.86
C ASN A 174 1.00 -5.49 -21.81
N PRO A 175 0.87 -4.82 -22.97
CA PRO A 175 0.69 -3.38 -23.07
C PRO A 175 -0.56 -2.82 -22.38
N ASN A 176 -1.53 -3.70 -22.07
CA ASN A 176 -2.81 -3.32 -21.46
C ASN A 176 -2.90 -3.72 -19.98
N TYR A 177 -1.78 -4.09 -19.35
CA TYR A 177 -1.78 -4.48 -17.94
C TYR A 177 -2.03 -3.27 -17.03
N GLU A 178 -3.28 -3.11 -16.59
CA GLU A 178 -3.79 -1.93 -15.87
C GLU A 178 -2.93 -1.55 -14.66
N THR A 179 -2.51 -2.54 -13.86
CA THR A 179 -1.70 -2.30 -12.65
C THR A 179 -0.32 -1.73 -13.00
N ALA A 180 0.30 -2.16 -14.10
CA ALA A 180 1.58 -1.63 -14.52
C ALA A 180 1.43 -0.21 -15.09
N LEU A 181 0.37 0.05 -15.88
CA LEU A 181 0.06 1.39 -16.38
C LEU A 181 -0.15 2.38 -15.23
N GLY A 182 -0.97 2.01 -14.24
CA GLY A 182 -1.22 2.84 -13.07
C GLY A 182 0.03 3.09 -12.24
N ASN A 183 0.83 2.06 -11.97
CA ASN A 183 2.08 2.21 -11.22
C ASN A 183 3.14 3.04 -11.96
N CYS A 184 3.28 2.87 -13.28
CA CYS A 184 4.11 3.73 -14.11
C CYS A 184 3.66 5.19 -14.03
N ALA A 185 2.36 5.44 -14.22
CA ALA A 185 1.80 6.78 -14.19
C ALA A 185 2.05 7.49 -12.85
N ILE A 186 1.80 6.79 -11.72
CA ILE A 186 2.05 7.31 -10.37
C ILE A 186 3.53 7.62 -10.15
N LEU A 187 4.45 6.73 -10.55
CA LEU A 187 5.88 7.02 -10.46
C LEU A 187 6.26 8.23 -11.30
N LEU A 188 5.77 8.32 -12.54
CA LEU A 188 6.06 9.45 -13.43
C LEU A 188 5.53 10.78 -12.85
N THR A 189 4.38 10.78 -12.19
CA THR A 189 3.87 11.90 -11.38
C THR A 189 4.88 12.32 -10.30
N GLU A 190 5.40 11.37 -9.50
CA GLU A 190 6.39 11.65 -8.44
C GLU A 190 7.67 12.30 -9.01
N PHE A 191 8.05 11.96 -10.25
CA PHE A 191 9.20 12.55 -10.95
C PHE A 191 8.87 13.80 -11.78
N LYS A 192 7.66 14.33 -11.68
CA LYS A 192 7.21 15.50 -12.45
C LYS A 192 7.33 15.30 -13.96
N ARG A 193 7.14 14.05 -14.42
CA ARG A 193 7.09 13.67 -15.84
C ARG A 193 5.64 13.66 -16.31
N SER A 194 4.96 14.81 -16.18
CA SER A 194 3.50 14.89 -16.35
C SER A 194 3.03 14.46 -17.74
N GLU A 195 3.74 14.80 -18.81
CA GLU A 195 3.38 14.33 -20.16
C GLU A 195 3.38 12.80 -20.27
N ASP A 196 4.37 12.13 -19.66
CA ASP A 196 4.46 10.67 -19.68
C ASP A 196 3.38 10.04 -18.79
N ALA A 197 3.12 10.64 -17.63
CA ALA A 197 2.05 10.23 -16.73
C ALA A 197 0.67 10.36 -17.38
N ILE A 198 0.41 11.47 -18.09
CA ILE A 198 -0.82 11.69 -18.87
C ILE A 198 -1.00 10.59 -19.91
N ARG A 199 0.06 10.20 -20.64
CA ARG A 199 -0.04 9.10 -21.61
C ARG A 199 -0.39 7.77 -20.96
N MET A 200 0.24 7.45 -19.83
CA MET A 200 -0.05 6.21 -19.09
C MET A 200 -1.47 6.20 -18.51
N PHE A 201 -1.91 7.29 -17.87
CA PHE A 201 -3.27 7.41 -17.34
C PHE A 201 -4.33 7.40 -18.45
N SER A 202 -4.07 8.08 -19.57
CA SER A 202 -4.97 8.07 -20.72
C SER A 202 -5.13 6.66 -21.28
N ARG A 203 -4.03 5.90 -21.40
CA ARG A 203 -4.10 4.50 -21.83
C ARG A 203 -4.84 3.62 -20.83
N LEU A 204 -4.58 3.79 -19.54
CA LEU A 204 -5.30 3.07 -18.48
C LEU A 204 -6.81 3.32 -18.56
N LEU A 205 -7.24 4.57 -18.71
CA LEU A 205 -8.65 4.94 -18.78
C LEU A 205 -9.34 4.56 -20.11
N GLN A 206 -8.58 4.33 -21.18
CA GLN A 206 -9.11 3.70 -22.40
C GLN A 206 -9.47 2.23 -22.17
N ILE A 207 -8.70 1.52 -21.34
CA ILE A 207 -8.89 0.10 -21.04
C ILE A 207 -9.96 -0.06 -19.97
N ASN A 208 -9.85 0.72 -18.90
CA ASN A 208 -10.75 0.69 -17.75
C ASN A 208 -11.19 2.13 -17.41
N PRO A 209 -12.29 2.61 -18.01
CA PRO A 209 -12.82 3.96 -17.75
C PRO A 209 -13.26 4.21 -16.30
N ASP A 210 -13.55 3.15 -15.54
CA ASP A 210 -13.98 3.21 -14.14
C ASP A 210 -12.83 2.88 -13.16
N TYR A 211 -11.57 2.91 -13.62
CA TYR A 211 -10.42 2.67 -12.74
C TYR A 211 -10.42 3.65 -11.56
N ASP A 212 -10.32 3.11 -10.35
CA ASP A 212 -10.40 3.89 -9.12
C ASP A 212 -9.38 5.04 -9.13
N TYR A 213 -9.90 6.25 -8.97
CA TYR A 213 -9.21 7.53 -8.94
C TYR A 213 -8.50 7.91 -10.25
N GLY A 214 -8.58 7.08 -11.29
CA GLY A 214 -7.84 7.26 -12.53
C GLY A 214 -8.16 8.59 -13.21
N LEU A 215 -9.45 8.93 -13.31
CA LEU A 215 -9.89 10.17 -13.96
C LEU A 215 -9.41 11.41 -13.19
N GLY A 216 -9.48 11.38 -11.86
CA GLY A 216 -8.94 12.44 -11.00
C GLY A 216 -7.42 12.58 -11.09
N MET A 217 -6.68 11.46 -11.21
CA MET A 217 -5.23 11.48 -11.40
C MET A 217 -4.85 12.03 -12.79
N LEU A 218 -5.57 11.65 -13.85
CA LEU A 218 -5.38 12.23 -15.18
C LEU A 218 -5.65 13.74 -15.17
N ALA A 219 -6.76 14.17 -14.57
CA ALA A 219 -7.11 15.58 -14.47
C ALA A 219 -6.06 16.38 -13.68
N TYR A 220 -5.56 15.81 -12.57
CA TYR A 220 -4.48 16.40 -11.78
C TYR A 220 -3.21 16.61 -12.62
N GLU A 221 -2.77 15.60 -13.37
CA GLU A 221 -1.57 15.73 -14.21
C GLU A 221 -1.74 16.72 -15.35
N ARG A 222 -2.92 16.73 -15.98
CA ARG A 222 -3.24 17.72 -17.02
C ARG A 222 -3.17 19.15 -16.49
N LEU A 223 -3.73 19.40 -15.30
CA LEU A 223 -3.61 20.71 -14.63
C LEU A 223 -2.14 21.07 -14.34
N HIS A 224 -1.31 20.11 -13.91
CA HIS A 224 0.12 20.35 -13.66
C HIS A 224 0.91 20.67 -14.93
N ALA A 225 0.52 20.08 -16.06
CA ALA A 225 1.09 20.34 -17.38
C ALA A 225 0.50 21.58 -18.08
N CYS A 226 -0.45 22.30 -17.44
CA CYS A 226 -1.25 23.34 -18.09
C CYS A 226 -1.97 22.85 -19.36
N ASP A 227 -2.29 21.55 -19.42
CA ASP A 227 -3.07 20.94 -20.48
C ASP A 227 -4.56 21.08 -20.14
N TRP A 228 -5.25 21.93 -20.90
CA TRP A 228 -6.68 22.21 -20.74
C TRP A 228 -7.58 21.31 -21.58
N THR A 229 -7.03 20.29 -22.24
CA THR A 229 -7.77 19.34 -23.09
C THR A 229 -8.90 18.68 -22.31
N ASP A 230 -10.12 18.84 -22.83
CA ASP A 230 -11.37 18.32 -22.26
C ASP A 230 -11.60 18.69 -20.79
N HIS A 231 -10.98 19.77 -20.30
CA HIS A 231 -10.99 20.10 -18.87
C HIS A 231 -12.43 20.23 -18.32
N ALA A 232 -13.30 20.96 -19.03
CA ALA A 232 -14.69 21.15 -18.63
C ALA A 232 -15.46 19.82 -18.56
N ALA A 233 -15.39 19.01 -19.62
CA ALA A 233 -16.06 17.70 -19.68
C ALA A 233 -15.52 16.72 -18.63
N THR A 234 -14.20 16.70 -18.42
CA THR A 234 -13.54 15.87 -17.41
C THR A 234 -13.98 16.28 -16.00
N ARG A 235 -14.01 17.59 -15.72
CA ARG A 235 -14.50 18.14 -14.45
C ARG A 235 -15.96 17.76 -14.20
N GLU A 236 -16.85 17.97 -15.18
CA GLU A 236 -18.27 17.62 -15.06
C GLU A 236 -18.46 16.13 -14.78
N LYS A 237 -17.74 15.26 -15.49
CA LYS A 237 -17.77 13.82 -15.25
C LYS A 237 -17.29 13.45 -13.85
N ILE A 238 -16.16 13.99 -13.40
CA ILE A 238 -15.62 13.70 -12.05
C ILE A 238 -16.64 14.11 -10.98
N VAL A 239 -17.22 15.31 -11.09
CA VAL A 239 -18.22 15.81 -10.13
C VAL A 239 -19.47 14.92 -10.13
N ALA A 240 -19.98 14.53 -11.30
CA ALA A 240 -21.12 13.63 -11.40
C ALA A 240 -20.83 12.24 -10.78
N ASP A 241 -19.66 11.67 -11.07
CA ASP A 241 -19.22 10.39 -10.50
C ASP A 241 -19.05 10.47 -8.98
N VAL A 242 -18.49 11.57 -8.43
CA VAL A 242 -18.40 11.80 -6.98
C VAL A 242 -19.79 11.84 -6.35
N ARG A 243 -20.74 12.57 -6.94
CA ARG A 243 -22.13 12.63 -6.44
C ARG A 243 -22.83 11.28 -6.48
N ALA A 244 -22.44 10.41 -7.41
CA ALA A 244 -22.90 9.03 -7.50
C ALA A 244 -22.17 8.07 -6.54
N GLY A 245 -21.27 8.57 -5.68
CA GLY A 245 -20.50 7.75 -4.73
C GLY A 245 -19.35 6.96 -5.36
N LYS A 246 -19.01 7.22 -6.62
CA LYS A 246 -17.89 6.55 -7.28
C LYS A 246 -16.54 7.13 -6.84
N ARG A 247 -15.51 6.31 -6.92
CA ARG A 247 -14.13 6.66 -6.61
C ARG A 247 -13.45 7.31 -7.83
N SER A 248 -14.01 8.36 -8.41
CA SER A 248 -13.44 9.00 -9.61
C SER A 248 -12.24 9.92 -9.31
N CYS A 249 -12.16 10.49 -8.11
CA CYS A 249 -11.10 11.41 -7.70
C CYS A 249 -10.78 11.29 -6.20
N LYS A 250 -9.54 11.60 -5.82
CA LYS A 250 -9.12 11.65 -4.41
C LYS A 250 -9.54 12.98 -3.80
N SER A 251 -9.84 12.97 -2.50
CA SER A 251 -10.34 14.16 -1.78
C SER A 251 -9.50 15.42 -1.98
N LEU A 252 -8.16 15.32 -1.93
CA LEU A 252 -7.28 16.48 -2.10
C LEU A 252 -7.30 17.02 -3.55
N GLY A 253 -7.23 16.13 -4.54
CA GLY A 253 -7.29 16.51 -5.96
C GLY A 253 -8.65 17.09 -6.35
N PHE A 254 -9.72 16.67 -5.67
CA PHE A 254 -11.07 17.15 -5.95
C PHE A 254 -11.29 18.62 -5.58
N MET A 255 -10.45 19.20 -4.72
CA MET A 255 -10.50 20.64 -4.35
C MET A 255 -10.35 21.59 -5.54
N THR A 256 -9.70 21.15 -6.63
CA THR A 256 -9.56 21.97 -7.84
C THR A 256 -10.74 21.84 -8.80
N LEU A 257 -11.67 20.91 -8.54
CA LEU A 257 -12.71 20.49 -9.48
C LEU A 257 -14.13 20.89 -9.04
N SER A 258 -14.37 21.13 -7.75
CA SER A 258 -15.67 21.59 -7.25
C SER A 258 -15.51 22.68 -6.19
N ASP A 259 -16.45 23.61 -6.16
CA ASP A 259 -16.64 24.64 -5.14
C ASP A 259 -17.76 24.28 -4.14
N SER A 260 -18.47 23.17 -4.37
CA SER A 260 -19.55 22.69 -3.50
C SER A 260 -19.02 21.99 -2.26
N ALA A 261 -19.34 22.52 -1.08
CA ALA A 261 -19.02 21.89 0.20
C ALA A 261 -19.63 20.48 0.34
N LEU A 262 -20.82 20.25 -0.23
CA LEU A 262 -21.46 18.94 -0.23
C LEU A 262 -20.66 17.94 -1.08
N ASP A 263 -20.20 18.35 -2.26
CA ASP A 263 -19.40 17.48 -3.12
C ASP A 263 -18.09 17.09 -2.44
N HIS A 264 -17.43 18.04 -1.76
CA HIS A 264 -16.23 17.78 -0.95
C HIS A 264 -16.49 16.78 0.17
N GLN A 265 -17.61 16.93 0.89
CA GLN A 265 -17.97 16.00 1.95
C GLN A 265 -18.19 14.58 1.43
N ILE A 266 -18.88 14.43 0.28
CA ILE A 266 -19.11 13.13 -0.36
C ILE A 266 -17.77 12.51 -0.78
N CYS A 267 -16.93 13.26 -1.48
CA CYS A 267 -15.62 12.81 -1.94
C CYS A 267 -14.72 12.36 -0.77
N ALA A 268 -14.65 13.18 0.28
CA ALA A 268 -13.87 12.88 1.48
C ALA A 268 -14.38 11.63 2.20
N ARG A 269 -15.70 11.46 2.34
CA ARG A 269 -16.31 10.28 2.98
C ARG A 269 -16.04 9.01 2.18
N THR A 270 -16.27 9.04 0.87
CA THR A 270 -16.01 7.89 -0.02
C THR A 270 -14.53 7.51 0.00
N PHE A 271 -13.62 8.50 -0.02
CA PHE A 271 -12.19 8.25 0.09
C PHE A 271 -11.81 7.66 1.45
N ALA A 272 -12.31 8.23 2.56
CA ALA A 272 -12.06 7.74 3.91
C ALA A 272 -12.49 6.28 4.07
N GLN A 273 -13.73 5.96 3.69
CA GLN A 273 -14.31 4.62 3.84
C GLN A 273 -13.57 3.57 3.00
N HIS A 274 -13.13 3.94 1.80
CA HIS A 274 -12.33 3.04 0.97
C HIS A 274 -10.93 2.81 1.56
N ARG A 275 -10.29 3.88 2.04
CA ARG A 275 -8.89 3.86 2.43
C ARG A 275 -8.66 3.32 3.84
N PHE A 276 -9.58 3.64 4.73
CA PHE A 276 -9.57 3.35 6.16
C PHE A 276 -10.97 2.87 6.56
N PRO A 277 -11.32 1.62 6.22
CA PRO A 277 -12.61 1.06 6.61
C PRO A 277 -12.72 1.01 8.14
N GLN A 278 -13.94 1.20 8.64
CA GLN A 278 -14.19 1.25 10.08
C GLN A 278 -13.68 -0.01 10.80
N SER A 279 -12.93 0.19 11.88
CA SER A 279 -12.45 -0.92 12.72
C SER A 279 -13.63 -1.70 13.33
N ALA A 280 -13.53 -3.03 13.32
CA ALA A 280 -14.45 -3.91 14.06
C ALA A 280 -14.32 -3.74 15.58
N GLU A 281 -13.17 -3.25 16.04
CA GLU A 281 -12.84 -3.01 17.44
C GLU A 281 -12.47 -1.53 17.65
N PRO A 282 -13.46 -0.64 17.83
CA PRO A 282 -13.17 0.76 18.11
C PRO A 282 -12.54 0.90 19.52
N LEU A 283 -11.49 1.71 19.62
CA LEU A 283 -10.82 2.04 20.88
C LEU A 283 -11.63 3.02 21.74
N TRP A 284 -12.47 3.84 21.12
CA TRP A 284 -13.38 4.78 21.76
C TRP A 284 -14.83 4.36 21.54
N ARG A 285 -15.63 4.32 22.60
CA ARG A 285 -17.04 3.91 22.58
C ARG A 285 -17.98 5.03 23.02
N GLY A 286 -17.52 6.28 23.05
CA GLY A 286 -18.33 7.43 23.46
C GLY A 286 -18.10 7.88 24.91
N GLU A 287 -17.06 7.37 25.57
CA GLU A 287 -16.70 7.75 26.93
C GLU A 287 -16.34 9.25 27.00
N ARG A 288 -16.69 9.87 28.14
CA ARG A 288 -16.37 11.26 28.45
C ARG A 288 -15.44 11.30 29.65
N TYR A 289 -14.40 12.10 29.56
CA TYR A 289 -13.39 12.21 30.59
C TYR A 289 -13.62 13.46 31.47
N PRO A 290 -13.74 13.31 32.80
CA PRO A 290 -13.89 14.46 33.68
C PRO A 290 -12.53 15.12 33.92
N HIS A 291 -12.29 16.28 33.32
CA HIS A 291 -11.04 17.03 33.47
C HIS A 291 -11.28 18.48 33.89
N LYS A 292 -10.30 19.07 34.57
CA LYS A 292 -10.30 20.50 34.91
C LYS A 292 -10.00 21.38 33.69
N LYS A 293 -9.17 20.87 32.77
CA LYS A 293 -8.83 21.50 31.48
C LYS A 293 -9.19 20.55 30.35
N ILE A 294 -9.56 21.08 29.20
CA ILE A 294 -9.81 20.29 27.98
C ILE A 294 -8.45 19.87 27.41
N LYS A 295 -8.24 18.57 27.22
CA LYS A 295 -7.05 18.00 26.58
C LYS A 295 -7.20 18.03 25.06
N LEU A 296 -6.41 18.87 24.41
CA LEU A 296 -6.44 19.12 22.97
C LEU A 296 -5.16 18.59 22.32
N ALA A 297 -5.30 17.51 21.54
CA ALA A 297 -4.19 16.94 20.78
C ALA A 297 -4.16 17.50 19.35
N TYR A 298 -3.00 17.99 18.92
CA TYR A 298 -2.71 18.27 17.51
C TYR A 298 -1.82 17.17 16.94
N VAL A 299 -2.31 16.47 15.91
CA VAL A 299 -1.62 15.34 15.29
C VAL A 299 -1.11 15.77 13.91
N SER A 300 0.21 15.70 13.69
CA SER A 300 0.78 16.13 12.41
C SER A 300 2.19 15.61 12.15
N ALA A 301 2.51 15.33 10.88
CA ALA A 301 3.87 15.09 10.40
C ALA A 301 4.69 16.39 10.25
N ASP A 302 4.02 17.53 10.37
CA ASP A 302 4.54 18.83 9.95
C ASP A 302 4.80 19.79 11.10
N LEU A 303 4.88 19.27 12.33
CA LEU A 303 5.38 20.02 13.49
C LEU A 303 6.91 20.19 13.41
N ARG A 304 7.38 20.79 12.32
CA ARG A 304 8.78 21.00 11.93
C ARG A 304 8.87 22.24 11.02
N GLU A 305 10.00 22.47 10.35
CA GLU A 305 10.13 23.51 9.32
C GLU A 305 9.26 23.16 8.10
N HIS A 306 7.98 23.52 8.19
CA HIS A 306 6.94 23.19 7.20
C HIS A 306 5.85 24.28 7.19
N PRO A 307 5.15 24.53 6.07
CA PRO A 307 4.05 25.49 5.99
C PRO A 307 3.01 25.38 7.13
N VAL A 308 2.63 24.17 7.54
CA VAL A 308 1.74 23.96 8.69
C VAL A 308 2.31 24.59 9.95
N GLY A 309 3.57 24.34 10.29
CA GLY A 309 4.23 24.96 11.43
C GLY A 309 4.26 26.49 11.34
N HIS A 310 4.53 27.06 10.17
CA HIS A 310 4.57 28.52 9.98
C HIS A 310 3.22 29.18 10.23
N LEU A 311 2.15 28.54 9.77
CA LEU A 311 0.78 29.04 9.93
C LEU A 311 0.26 28.84 11.34
N MET A 312 0.60 27.72 11.98
CA MET A 312 -0.04 27.28 13.22
C MET A 312 0.74 27.62 14.50
N ALA A 313 2.05 27.88 14.44
CA ALA A 313 2.87 28.11 15.65
C ALA A 313 2.31 29.23 16.55
N GLY A 314 1.81 30.32 15.95
CA GLY A 314 1.19 31.41 16.72
C GLY A 314 -0.14 31.03 17.40
N ILE A 315 -0.87 30.05 16.85
CA ILE A 315 -2.09 29.51 17.48
C ILE A 315 -1.69 28.67 18.70
N PHE A 316 -0.70 27.80 18.55
CA PHE A 316 -0.23 26.94 19.64
C PHE A 316 0.24 27.75 20.86
N GLU A 317 0.98 28.84 20.61
CA GLU A 317 1.49 29.76 21.65
C GLU A 317 0.42 30.52 22.41
N ARG A 318 -0.77 30.69 21.82
CA ARG A 318 -1.84 31.56 22.33
C ARG A 318 -3.00 30.81 22.97
N HIS A 319 -2.90 29.49 23.09
CA HIS A 319 -3.90 28.72 23.82
C HIS A 319 -4.06 29.23 25.25
N ASP A 320 -5.30 29.39 25.70
CA ASP A 320 -5.60 29.73 27.09
C ASP A 320 -5.27 28.53 27.99
N LYS A 321 -4.06 28.57 28.57
CA LYS A 321 -3.54 27.51 29.45
C LYS A 321 -4.33 27.34 30.74
N SER A 322 -5.27 28.23 31.07
CA SER A 322 -6.19 28.02 32.20
C SER A 322 -7.32 27.04 31.85
N ARG A 323 -7.66 26.92 30.56
CA ARG A 323 -8.77 26.11 30.05
C ARG A 323 -8.33 24.89 29.26
N PHE A 324 -7.18 24.96 28.59
CA PHE A 324 -6.68 23.90 27.71
C PHE A 324 -5.35 23.35 28.20
N GLU A 325 -5.21 22.03 28.08
CA GLU A 325 -3.93 21.33 28.08
C GLU A 325 -3.67 20.89 26.64
N THR A 326 -2.60 21.41 26.05
CA THR A 326 -2.24 21.23 24.64
C THR A 326 -1.16 20.17 24.49
N ILE A 327 -1.44 19.19 23.64
CA ILE A 327 -0.57 18.03 23.41
C ILE A 327 -0.23 17.96 21.92
N ALA A 328 1.05 17.91 21.58
CA ALA A 328 1.51 17.67 20.23
C ALA A 328 1.82 16.18 20.04
N ILE A 329 1.18 15.56 19.05
CA ILE A 329 1.49 14.21 18.59
C ILE A 329 2.20 14.32 17.24
N SER A 330 3.54 14.28 17.27
CA SER A 330 4.37 14.50 16.09
C SER A 330 4.65 13.20 15.35
N LEU A 331 4.14 13.10 14.13
CA LEU A 331 4.36 11.98 13.22
C LEU A 331 5.70 12.11 12.46
N GLY A 332 6.24 13.33 12.42
CA GLY A 332 7.39 13.72 11.58
C GLY A 332 8.74 13.48 12.25
N ILE A 333 9.80 13.92 11.57
CA ILE A 333 11.13 13.98 12.18
C ILE A 333 11.26 15.18 13.11
N ASP A 334 12.11 15.04 14.13
CA ASP A 334 12.71 16.19 14.78
C ASP A 334 13.83 16.74 13.88
N ASP A 335 13.53 17.79 13.14
CA ASP A 335 14.45 18.44 12.22
C ASP A 335 15.38 19.46 12.90
N LYS A 336 15.26 19.63 14.23
CA LYS A 336 16.03 20.58 15.04
C LYS A 336 15.93 22.04 14.56
N SER A 337 14.88 22.37 13.79
CA SER A 337 14.67 23.71 13.28
C SER A 337 14.33 24.69 14.39
N ARG A 338 14.50 25.99 14.10
CA ARG A 338 14.03 27.06 14.99
C ARG A 338 12.52 26.98 15.18
N LEU A 339 11.77 26.67 14.11
CA LEU A 339 10.33 26.53 14.18
C LEU A 339 9.89 25.34 15.04
N ARG A 340 10.58 24.19 14.92
CA ARG A 340 10.39 23.05 15.81
C ARG A 340 10.60 23.42 17.27
N THR A 341 11.70 24.11 17.58
CA THR A 341 12.01 24.60 18.94
C THR A 341 10.91 25.53 19.47
N ARG A 342 10.41 26.43 18.62
CA ARG A 342 9.31 27.33 18.95
C ARG A 342 8.04 26.56 19.34
N MET A 343 7.68 25.52 18.59
CA MET A 343 6.52 24.69 18.90
C MET A 343 6.73 23.83 20.15
N LEU A 344 7.93 23.27 20.37
CA LEU A 344 8.27 22.55 21.61
C LEU A 344 7.99 23.39 22.86
N ASN A 345 8.30 24.70 22.81
CA ASN A 345 8.06 25.62 23.91
C ASN A 345 6.58 26.04 24.07
N ALA A 346 5.75 25.83 23.05
CA ALA A 346 4.35 26.27 23.05
C ALA A 346 3.40 25.21 23.63
N PHE A 347 3.70 23.92 23.42
CA PHE A 347 2.87 22.82 23.90
C PHE A 347 3.15 22.47 25.37
N ASP A 348 2.13 21.95 26.07
CA ASP A 348 2.32 21.43 27.43
C ASP A 348 2.99 20.05 27.40
N GLN A 349 2.68 19.27 26.37
CA GLN A 349 3.35 18.00 26.07
C GLN A 349 3.67 17.90 24.58
N PHE A 350 4.84 17.37 24.25
CA PHE A 350 5.27 17.15 22.88
C PHE A 350 5.81 15.73 22.72
N ILE A 351 5.13 14.91 21.93
CA ILE A 351 5.36 13.47 21.87
C ILE A 351 5.73 13.07 20.45
N ASP A 352 6.95 12.56 20.28
CA ASP A 352 7.43 12.05 19.00
C ASP A 352 7.03 10.59 18.80
N VAL A 353 6.12 10.35 17.86
CA VAL A 353 5.50 9.03 17.63
C VAL A 353 5.82 8.44 16.26
N LYS A 354 6.79 9.00 15.53
CA LYS A 354 7.19 8.51 14.20
C LYS A 354 7.50 7.00 14.18
N HIS A 355 8.05 6.48 15.27
CA HIS A 355 8.44 5.07 15.41
C HIS A 355 7.29 4.12 15.78
N LEU A 356 6.14 4.66 16.19
CA LEU A 356 4.97 3.87 16.58
C LEU A 356 4.07 3.59 15.38
N GLY A 357 3.38 2.46 15.38
CA GLY A 357 2.30 2.15 14.46
C GLY A 357 1.01 2.91 14.80
N SER A 358 0.10 3.05 13.83
CA SER A 358 -1.10 3.89 13.98
C SER A 358 -2.01 3.49 15.15
N ARG A 359 -2.17 2.17 15.39
CA ARG A 359 -2.94 1.68 16.55
C ARG A 359 -2.29 2.03 17.88
N GLN A 360 -0.97 1.92 17.99
CA GLN A 360 -0.24 2.29 19.21
C GLN A 360 -0.37 3.78 19.52
N ILE A 361 -0.44 4.63 18.49
CA ILE A 361 -0.67 6.07 18.67
C ILE A 361 -2.08 6.33 19.16
N ALA A 362 -3.07 5.65 18.57
CA ALA A 362 -4.46 5.77 19.00
C ALA A 362 -4.65 5.28 20.45
N GLU A 363 -3.97 4.20 20.84
CA GLU A 363 -3.91 3.71 22.23
C GLU A 363 -3.24 4.73 23.16
N LEU A 364 -2.11 5.30 22.77
CA LEU A 364 -1.44 6.38 23.53
C LEU A 364 -2.33 7.61 23.71
N MET A 365 -3.07 8.01 22.67
CA MET A 365 -4.02 9.12 22.77
C MET A 365 -5.20 8.77 23.67
N ARG A 366 -5.61 7.50 23.70
CA ARG A 366 -6.68 7.00 24.56
C ARG A 366 -6.26 6.97 26.04
N GLU A 367 -5.06 6.51 26.32
CA GLU A 367 -4.46 6.50 27.66
C GLU A 367 -4.27 7.91 28.22
N GLN A 368 -3.99 8.89 27.35
CA GLN A 368 -3.92 10.30 27.74
C GLN A 368 -5.29 10.96 27.94
N GLU A 369 -6.39 10.25 27.64
CA GLU A 369 -7.75 10.77 27.77
C GLU A 369 -7.97 12.06 26.96
N ILE A 370 -7.46 12.10 25.72
CA ILE A 370 -7.62 13.25 24.83
C ILE A 370 -9.12 13.52 24.59
N ASP A 371 -9.56 14.76 24.86
CA ASP A 371 -10.95 15.20 24.64
C ASP A 371 -11.20 15.57 23.18
N ILE A 372 -10.27 16.28 22.57
CA ILE A 372 -10.36 16.75 21.18
C ILE A 372 -9.04 16.43 20.48
N ALA A 373 -9.12 15.65 19.41
CA ALA A 373 -7.99 15.38 18.53
C ALA A 373 -8.18 16.11 17.19
N VAL A 374 -7.15 16.84 16.76
CA VAL A 374 -7.14 17.63 15.52
C VAL A 374 -6.11 17.05 14.56
N ASP A 375 -6.58 16.47 13.46
CA ASP A 375 -5.74 16.11 12.31
C ASP A 375 -5.38 17.38 11.54
N LEU A 376 -4.09 17.74 11.50
CA LEU A 376 -3.60 18.88 10.72
C LEU A 376 -3.06 18.47 9.34
N GLY A 377 -2.99 17.17 9.05
CA GLY A 377 -2.40 16.63 7.85
C GLY A 377 -3.43 16.21 6.80
N GLY A 378 -4.52 15.56 7.22
CA GLY A 378 -5.49 14.97 6.32
C GLY A 378 -4.83 14.04 5.28
N TYR A 379 -5.30 14.05 4.04
CA TYR A 379 -4.77 13.17 2.98
C TYR A 379 -3.55 13.76 2.24
N THR A 380 -2.57 14.23 3.00
CA THR A 380 -1.29 14.74 2.48
C THR A 380 -0.15 13.77 2.79
N SER A 381 1.05 14.04 2.24
CA SER A 381 2.24 13.22 2.48
C SER A 381 2.55 13.09 3.97
N ASP A 382 3.11 11.94 4.37
CA ASP A 382 3.52 11.61 5.74
C ASP A 382 2.40 11.62 6.81
N SER A 383 1.18 12.02 6.46
CA SER A 383 0.03 12.05 7.37
C SER A 383 -0.47 10.64 7.67
N ARG A 384 -0.94 10.46 8.92
CA ARG A 384 -1.49 9.19 9.41
C ARG A 384 -2.93 9.36 9.90
N THR A 385 -3.81 9.74 8.98
CA THR A 385 -5.25 9.88 9.27
C THR A 385 -5.89 8.56 9.72
N ASP A 386 -5.26 7.41 9.45
CA ASP A 386 -5.64 6.10 10.02
C ASP A 386 -5.59 6.04 11.54
N VAL A 387 -4.87 6.94 12.22
CA VAL A 387 -4.93 7.07 13.69
C VAL A 387 -6.33 7.45 14.17
N PHE A 388 -7.14 8.09 13.32
CA PHE A 388 -8.50 8.56 13.64
C PHE A 388 -9.62 7.62 13.17
N ALA A 389 -9.28 6.50 12.52
CA ALA A 389 -10.22 5.62 11.83
C ALA A 389 -10.85 4.53 12.72
#